data_AF-A0A8S1BZW0-F1
#
_entry.id   AF-A0A8S1BZW0-F1
#
_cell.length_a   1.000
_cell.length_b   1.000
_cell.length_c   1.000
_cell.angle_alpha   90.00
_cell.angle_beta   90.00
_cell.angle_gamma   90.00
#
_symmetry.space_group_name_H-M   'P 1'
#
loop_
_entity.id
_entity.type
_entity.pdbx_description
1 polymer ?
#
loop_
_entity_poly.entity_id
_entity_poly.type
_entity_poly.pdbx_seq_one_letter_code
_entity_poly.pdbx_strand_id
1 'polypeptide(L)'
;MQLPSPDSLDLGTPPRLCYPLVIFLIRDDTETPHPDETVALINVVHIKDSVCTLPTSILAQYLKQANGQLSCLKPLYLANGNPLGYDDEPPSVFCEAGLNSEADKEAATPTAWGPTCTSQEQLCVVCQYFPLSRALLPCRHTCVCASCFGKLDRCPMCRSPIRSFFCIRKEDYLPVEARSSSDAKSVPLHRWLLQWNDRLTDFLGFH
;
A
#
# COMPACT_ATOMS: atom_id res chain seq x y z
N MET A 1 32.03 -19.56 17.25
CA MET A 1 32.14 -18.09 17.07
C MET A 1 31.67 -17.45 18.36
N GLN A 2 32.58 -16.83 19.12
CA GLN A 2 32.22 -16.10 20.34
C GLN A 2 31.54 -14.79 19.90
N LEU A 3 30.30 -14.54 20.33
CA LEU A 3 29.67 -13.23 20.15
C LEU A 3 30.50 -12.21 20.95
N PRO A 4 30.88 -11.06 20.36
CA PRO A 4 31.65 -10.03 21.07
C PRO A 4 30.88 -9.56 22.32
N SER A 5 31.64 -9.17 23.35
CA SER A 5 31.10 -8.60 24.59
C SER A 5 30.17 -7.41 24.28
N PRO A 6 29.15 -7.15 25.13
CA PRO A 6 28.22 -6.04 24.95
C PRO A 6 28.89 -4.71 25.32
N ASP A 7 30.00 -4.39 24.67
CA ASP A 7 30.44 -3.01 24.57
C ASP A 7 29.29 -2.26 23.91
N SER A 8 28.83 -1.17 24.53
CA SER A 8 27.71 -0.37 24.04
C SER A 8 27.92 -0.10 22.55
N LEU A 9 27.06 -0.69 21.71
CA LEU A 9 27.16 -0.61 20.26
C LEU A 9 27.10 0.87 19.87
N ASP A 10 28.25 1.50 19.63
CA ASP A 10 28.35 2.92 19.28
C ASP A 10 27.99 3.10 17.81
N LEU A 11 26.74 3.48 17.57
CA LEU A 11 26.16 3.63 16.24
C LEU A 11 26.37 5.04 15.65
N GLY A 12 27.00 5.94 16.41
CA GLY A 12 27.25 7.32 15.99
C GLY A 12 25.98 8.17 15.81
N THR A 13 26.19 9.42 15.40
CA THR A 13 25.12 10.38 15.14
C THR A 13 24.49 10.18 13.75
N PRO A 14 23.20 10.49 13.58
CA PRO A 14 22.57 10.50 12.26
C PRO A 14 23.18 11.55 11.31
N PRO A 15 23.23 11.31 9.98
CA PRO A 15 22.80 10.10 9.28
C PRO A 15 23.81 8.95 9.49
N ARG A 16 23.30 7.79 9.93
CA ARG A 16 24.15 6.62 10.18
C ARG A 16 24.62 6.00 8.88
N LEU A 17 25.92 5.68 8.82
CA LEU A 17 26.54 4.99 7.69
C LEU A 17 26.55 3.47 7.86
N CYS A 18 26.26 2.98 9.07
CA CYS A 18 26.13 1.57 9.39
C CYS A 18 24.81 1.34 10.14
N TYR A 19 24.13 0.24 9.80
CA TYR A 19 22.93 -0.19 10.52
C TYR A 19 23.22 -1.51 11.23
N PRO A 20 22.88 -1.61 12.52
CA PRO A 20 23.23 -2.78 13.34
C PRO A 20 22.47 -4.04 12.93
N LEU A 21 21.30 -3.87 12.31
CA LEU A 21 20.43 -4.97 11.93
C LEU A 21 19.91 -4.77 10.51
N VAL A 22 20.26 -5.73 9.65
CA VAL A 22 19.71 -5.90 8.32
C VAL A 22 19.18 -7.32 8.22
N ILE A 23 17.89 -7.47 7.95
CA ILE A 23 17.23 -8.77 7.86
C ILE A 23 17.08 -9.15 6.39
N PHE A 24 17.63 -10.32 6.03
CA PHE A 24 17.51 -10.92 4.70
C PHE A 24 16.52 -12.08 4.76
N LEU A 25 15.45 -12.01 3.99
CA LEU A 25 14.60 -13.16 3.69
C LEU A 25 14.96 -13.59 2.28
N ILE A 26 15.52 -14.78 2.13
CA ILE A 26 16.01 -15.31 0.86
C ILE A 26 15.23 -16.56 0.54
N ARG A 27 14.90 -16.72 -0.74
CA ARG A 27 14.27 -17.91 -1.27
C ARG A 27 15.23 -19.10 -1.20
N ASP A 28 14.76 -20.25 -0.73
CA ASP A 28 15.58 -21.47 -0.48
C ASP A 28 15.23 -22.58 -1.48
N ASP A 29 15.10 -22.19 -2.74
CA ASP A 29 14.61 -23.06 -3.80
C ASP A 29 15.79 -23.47 -4.69
N THR A 30 15.82 -24.74 -5.10
CA THR A 30 16.90 -25.29 -5.94
C THR A 30 16.66 -25.11 -7.44
N GLU A 31 15.46 -24.66 -7.83
CA GLU A 31 15.12 -24.37 -9.22
C GLU A 31 15.74 -23.05 -9.69
N THR A 32 16.12 -22.96 -10.96
CA THR A 32 16.60 -21.71 -11.55
C THR A 32 15.43 -20.74 -11.72
N PRO A 33 15.36 -19.63 -10.95
CA PRO A 33 14.22 -18.73 -10.99
C PRO A 33 14.18 -17.93 -12.29
N HIS A 34 12.98 -17.51 -12.69
CA HIS A 34 12.82 -16.59 -13.82
C HIS A 34 13.50 -15.24 -13.49
N PRO A 35 14.13 -14.53 -14.44
CA PRO A 35 14.87 -13.28 -14.18
C PRO A 35 14.10 -12.23 -13.37
N ASP A 36 12.79 -12.11 -13.59
CA ASP A 36 11.94 -11.12 -12.91
C ASP A 36 11.42 -11.57 -11.54
N GLU A 37 11.71 -12.81 -11.14
CA GLU A 37 11.21 -13.37 -9.91
C GLU A 37 11.96 -12.83 -8.68
N THR A 38 11.23 -12.64 -7.58
CA THR A 38 11.80 -12.14 -6.33
C THR A 38 12.59 -13.26 -5.64
N VAL A 39 13.87 -13.01 -5.37
CA VAL A 39 14.76 -13.98 -4.71
C VAL A 39 15.16 -13.56 -3.30
N ALA A 40 15.07 -12.27 -2.97
CA ALA A 40 15.29 -11.81 -1.61
C ALA A 40 14.51 -10.54 -1.26
N LEU A 41 14.14 -10.41 0.01
CA LEU A 41 13.65 -9.20 0.66
C LEU A 41 14.67 -8.77 1.73
N ILE A 42 15.10 -7.51 1.67
CA ILE A 42 16.11 -6.92 2.55
C ILE A 42 15.44 -5.81 3.35
N ASN A 43 15.50 -5.90 4.68
CA ASN A 43 14.93 -4.90 5.58
C ASN A 43 16.06 -4.25 6.38
N VAL A 44 16.21 -2.93 6.27
CA VAL A 44 17.15 -2.14 7.07
C VAL A 44 16.41 -1.63 8.29
N VAL A 45 16.84 -2.04 9.47
CA VAL A 45 16.14 -1.76 10.74
C VAL A 45 16.92 -0.73 11.53
N HIS A 46 16.23 0.36 11.91
CA HIS A 46 16.67 1.26 12.97
C HIS A 46 16.39 0.62 14.31
N ILE A 47 17.38 0.62 15.22
CA ILE A 47 17.23 0.20 16.61
C ILE A 47 17.31 1.45 17.47
N LYS A 48 16.27 1.67 18.29
CA LYS A 48 16.25 2.74 19.29
C LYS A 48 17.46 2.61 20.23
N ASP A 49 18.19 3.70 20.42
CA ASP A 49 19.28 3.80 21.39
C ASP A 49 19.31 5.18 22.07
N SER A 50 20.40 5.47 22.79
CA SER A 50 20.59 6.73 23.50
C SER A 50 20.83 7.95 22.59
N VAL A 51 21.31 7.74 21.37
CA VAL A 51 21.66 8.80 20.40
C VAL A 51 20.51 9.06 19.43
N CYS A 52 19.88 8.01 18.92
CA CYS A 52 18.71 8.06 18.05
C CYS A 52 17.51 7.43 18.76
N THR A 53 16.74 8.28 19.43
CA THR A 53 15.61 7.90 20.28
C THR A 53 14.33 7.58 19.52
N LEU A 54 14.35 7.69 18.18
CA LEU A 54 13.25 7.25 17.33
C LEU A 54 12.91 5.78 17.62
N PRO A 55 11.61 5.41 17.63
CA PRO A 55 11.21 4.02 17.84
C PRO A 55 11.87 3.08 16.84
N THR A 56 12.27 1.89 17.32
CA THR A 56 12.79 0.80 16.48
C THR A 56 11.82 0.53 15.33
N SER A 57 12.29 0.65 14.10
CA SER A 57 11.43 0.64 12.91
C SER A 57 12.23 0.28 11.65
N ILE A 58 11.52 -0.15 10.60
CA ILE A 58 12.13 -0.43 9.31
C ILE A 58 12.32 0.91 8.56
N LEU A 59 13.57 1.24 8.25
CA LEU A 59 13.91 2.47 7.55
C LEU A 59 13.78 2.33 6.02
N ALA A 60 14.18 1.17 5.52
CA ALA A 60 14.17 0.88 4.10
C ALA A 60 13.92 -0.60 3.86
N GLN A 61 13.19 -0.88 2.79
CA GLN A 61 12.96 -2.22 2.30
C GLN A 61 13.42 -2.29 0.85
N TYR A 62 14.09 -3.38 0.49
CA TYR A 62 14.56 -3.62 -0.86
C TYR A 62 14.18 -5.02 -1.30
N LEU A 63 13.80 -5.14 -2.55
CA LEU A 63 13.42 -6.39 -3.19
C LEU A 63 14.44 -6.68 -4.28
N LYS A 64 15.09 -7.85 -4.18
CA LYS A 64 16.09 -8.32 -5.14
C LYS A 64 15.45 -9.35 -6.05
N GLN A 65 15.54 -9.12 -7.35
CA GLN A 65 15.11 -10.07 -8.37
C GLN A 65 16.26 -10.99 -8.81
N ALA A 66 15.94 -12.10 -9.48
CA ALA A 66 16.91 -13.09 -9.95
C ALA A 66 17.92 -12.52 -10.95
N ASN A 67 17.50 -11.58 -11.78
CA ASN A 67 18.36 -10.82 -12.70
C ASN A 67 19.37 -9.88 -11.99
N GLY A 68 19.33 -9.79 -10.66
CA GLY A 68 20.21 -8.94 -9.85
C GLY A 68 19.66 -7.53 -9.61
N GLN A 69 18.52 -7.15 -10.21
CA GLN A 69 17.89 -5.86 -10.00
C GLN A 69 17.45 -5.71 -8.55
N LEU A 70 17.83 -4.58 -7.94
CA LEU A 70 17.44 -4.20 -6.59
C LEU A 70 16.45 -3.03 -6.66
N SER A 71 15.24 -3.25 -6.16
CA SER A 71 14.18 -2.25 -6.14
C SER A 71 13.88 -1.82 -4.71
N CYS A 72 13.96 -0.52 -4.43
CA CYS A 72 13.51 0.03 -3.15
C CYS A 72 11.98 -0.03 -3.07
N LEU A 73 11.47 -0.75 -2.08
CA LEU A 73 10.05 -0.78 -1.76
C LEU A 73 9.68 0.51 -1.05
N LYS A 74 8.74 1.23 -1.64
CA LYS A 74 8.24 2.49 -1.12
C LYS A 74 6.76 2.30 -0.78
N PRO A 75 6.32 2.80 0.39
CA PRO A 75 4.93 2.66 0.80
C PRO A 75 3.99 3.33 -0.20
N LEU A 76 2.81 2.72 -0.35
CA LEU A 76 1.66 3.34 -0.98
C LEU A 76 0.86 4.03 0.13
N TYR A 77 0.44 5.27 -0.11
CA TYR A 77 -0.31 6.04 0.87
C TYR A 77 -1.79 5.73 0.72
N LEU A 78 -2.37 5.01 1.68
CA LEU A 78 -3.80 4.69 1.68
C LEU A 78 -4.56 5.78 2.44
N ALA A 79 -5.65 6.29 1.86
CA ALA A 79 -6.44 7.36 2.47
C ALA A 79 -7.07 6.99 3.82
N ASN A 80 -7.26 5.70 4.06
CA ASN A 80 -7.91 5.16 5.25
C ASN A 80 -6.98 4.20 6.01
N GLY A 81 -5.67 4.28 5.78
CA GLY A 81 -4.70 3.40 6.42
C GLY A 81 -4.49 3.81 7.87
N ASN A 82 -4.87 2.96 8.82
CA ASN A 82 -4.09 2.87 10.03
C ASN A 82 -2.78 2.14 9.65
N PRO A 83 -1.61 2.82 9.56
CA PRO A 83 -0.39 2.17 9.06
C PRO A 83 0.25 1.26 10.11
N LEU A 84 -0.16 1.37 11.38
CA LEU A 84 0.29 0.58 12.52
C LEU A 84 -0.83 0.62 13.58
N GLY A 85 -1.73 -0.37 13.60
CA GLY A 85 -2.69 -0.53 14.68
C GLY A 85 -2.12 -1.42 15.78
N TYR A 86 -1.25 -0.85 16.61
CA TYR A 86 -0.97 -1.40 17.94
C TYR A 86 -1.53 -0.39 18.94
N ASP A 87 -2.86 -0.36 19.04
CA ASP A 87 -3.54 0.27 20.17
C ASP A 87 -4.40 -0.81 20.82
N ASP A 88 -3.93 -1.20 22.00
CA ASP A 88 -4.69 -1.87 23.04
C ASP A 88 -5.74 -0.86 23.53
N GLU A 89 -6.98 -0.95 23.06
CA GLU A 89 -8.17 -0.39 23.73
C GLU A 89 -9.45 -1.00 23.10
N PRO A 90 -10.40 -1.51 23.92
CA PRO A 90 -11.63 -2.12 23.42
C PRO A 90 -12.58 -1.06 22.86
N PRO A 91 -13.51 -1.44 21.96
CA PRO A 91 -14.33 -0.45 21.25
C PRO A 91 -15.40 0.12 22.18
N SER A 92 -15.18 1.34 22.69
CA SER A 92 -16.27 2.16 23.22
C SER A 92 -17.06 2.75 22.06
N VAL A 93 -18.15 2.06 21.74
CA VAL A 93 -19.32 2.59 21.04
C VAL A 93 -19.71 3.97 21.58
N PHE A 94 -19.63 5.01 20.75
CA PHE A 94 -20.52 6.17 20.88
C PHE A 94 -20.93 6.66 19.49
N CYS A 95 -22.16 6.31 19.13
CA CYS A 95 -22.92 6.91 18.07
C CYS A 95 -23.57 8.20 18.60
N GLU A 96 -23.22 9.35 18.02
CA GLU A 96 -24.01 10.57 18.20
C GLU A 96 -25.02 10.67 17.07
N ALA A 97 -26.20 10.09 17.29
CA ALA A 97 -27.41 10.46 16.58
C ALA A 97 -28.15 11.50 17.43
N GLY A 98 -28.18 12.73 16.93
CA GLY A 98 -28.98 13.81 17.51
C GLY A 98 -30.47 13.65 17.20
N LEU A 99 -31.25 13.70 18.29
CA LEU A 99 -32.57 14.32 18.46
C LEU A 99 -33.87 13.49 18.18
N ASN A 100 -34.43 13.08 19.33
CA ASN A 100 -35.77 13.38 19.87
C ASN A 100 -37.05 12.58 19.50
N SER A 101 -37.65 12.10 20.61
CA SER A 101 -39.07 12.02 21.00
C SER A 101 -40.01 10.92 20.48
N GLU A 102 -40.31 10.01 21.43
CA GLU A 102 -41.63 9.58 21.95
C GLU A 102 -42.59 8.69 21.13
N ALA A 103 -42.82 7.50 21.72
CA ALA A 103 -44.06 6.73 21.89
C ALA A 103 -44.69 5.92 20.72
N ASP A 104 -44.81 4.62 21.04
CA ASP A 104 -45.93 3.69 20.79
C ASP A 104 -46.00 2.75 19.54
N LYS A 105 -45.98 1.45 19.90
CA LYS A 105 -46.74 0.27 19.40
C LYS A 105 -46.14 -0.71 18.37
N GLU A 106 -46.25 -1.98 18.79
CA GLU A 106 -45.98 -3.30 18.18
C GLU A 106 -46.12 -3.45 16.65
N ALA A 107 -45.22 -4.22 16.02
CA ALA A 107 -45.50 -5.55 15.44
C ALA A 107 -44.23 -6.19 14.85
N ALA A 108 -44.25 -7.52 14.77
CA ALA A 108 -43.12 -8.44 14.63
C ALA A 108 -42.38 -8.51 13.26
N THR A 109 -41.14 -9.06 13.36
CA THR A 109 -40.32 -9.81 12.38
C THR A 109 -39.35 -9.05 11.44
N PRO A 110 -38.22 -9.68 11.00
CA PRO A 110 -37.35 -10.63 11.68
C PRO A 110 -35.91 -10.10 11.85
N THR A 111 -35.24 -10.75 12.78
CA THR A 111 -33.87 -10.63 13.27
C THR A 111 -32.78 -10.55 12.19
N ALA A 112 -31.73 -9.77 12.49
CA ALA A 112 -30.32 -9.90 12.08
C ALA A 112 -29.71 -8.73 11.28
N TRP A 113 -29.54 -7.58 11.93
CA TRP A 113 -28.38 -6.72 11.67
C TRP A 113 -27.75 -6.30 12.99
N GLY A 114 -27.12 -7.27 13.67
CA GLY A 114 -25.96 -6.91 14.46
C GLY A 114 -24.88 -6.39 13.51
N PRO A 115 -24.11 -5.35 13.87
CA PRO A 115 -22.96 -4.96 13.07
C PRO A 115 -21.98 -6.12 13.15
N THR A 116 -22.01 -6.98 12.13
CA THR A 116 -20.92 -7.90 11.85
C THR A 116 -19.69 -7.04 11.64
N CYS A 117 -18.79 -7.10 12.60
CA CYS A 117 -17.41 -6.65 12.53
C CYS A 117 -16.69 -7.46 11.44
N THR A 118 -17.07 -7.23 10.18
CA THR A 118 -16.28 -7.61 9.02
C THR A 118 -15.20 -6.55 8.87
N SER A 119 -13.98 -7.01 8.59
CA SER A 119 -12.84 -6.18 8.18
C SER A 119 -13.31 -4.95 7.39
N GLN A 120 -13.21 -3.75 7.97
CA GLN A 120 -13.62 -2.52 7.29
C GLN A 120 -12.83 -2.40 5.99
N GLU A 121 -13.46 -2.74 4.87
CA GLU A 121 -12.84 -2.62 3.56
C GLU A 121 -12.54 -1.15 3.33
N GLN A 122 -11.30 -0.82 2.97
CA GLN A 122 -10.97 0.56 2.66
C GLN A 122 -11.71 0.99 1.38
N LEU A 123 -12.63 1.94 1.53
CA LEU A 123 -13.49 2.43 0.47
C LEU A 123 -12.89 3.66 -0.22
N CYS A 124 -13.30 3.87 -1.48
CA CYS A 124 -12.99 5.05 -2.27
C CYS A 124 -13.42 6.34 -1.55
N VAL A 125 -12.53 7.32 -1.43
CA VAL A 125 -12.86 8.59 -0.76
C VAL A 125 -13.89 9.42 -1.53
N VAL A 126 -14.07 9.15 -2.82
CA VAL A 126 -14.97 9.89 -3.70
C VAL A 126 -16.39 9.36 -3.63
N CYS A 127 -16.60 8.04 -3.80
CA CYS A 127 -17.94 7.46 -3.77
C CYS A 127 -18.32 6.81 -2.44
N GLN A 128 -17.34 6.50 -1.58
CA GLN A 128 -17.52 5.81 -0.30
C GLN A 128 -18.34 4.52 -0.40
N TYR A 129 -18.33 3.89 -1.58
CA TYR A 129 -19.15 2.73 -1.89
C TYR A 129 -18.30 1.56 -2.38
N PHE A 130 -17.44 1.82 -3.36
CA PHE A 130 -16.56 0.81 -3.93
C PHE A 130 -15.20 0.76 -3.24
N PRO A 131 -14.58 -0.42 -3.13
CA PRO A 131 -13.26 -0.57 -2.52
C PRO A 131 -12.17 0.15 -3.34
N LEU A 132 -11.11 0.54 -2.65
CA LEU A 132 -9.91 1.09 -3.27
C LEU A 132 -9.31 0.11 -4.30
N SER A 133 -8.90 0.60 -5.46
CA SER A 133 -8.30 -0.27 -6.49
C SER A 133 -7.18 0.36 -7.33
N ARG A 134 -6.92 1.67 -7.20
CA ARG A 134 -5.91 2.39 -8.00
C ARG A 134 -4.89 3.07 -7.10
N ALA A 135 -3.60 2.88 -7.40
CA ALA A 135 -2.52 3.69 -6.86
C ALA A 135 -2.12 4.77 -7.89
N LEU A 136 -2.14 6.04 -7.47
CA LEU A 136 -1.96 7.20 -8.35
C LEU A 136 -0.49 7.64 -8.40
N LEU A 137 0.11 7.73 -9.60
CA LEU A 137 1.50 8.15 -9.77
C LEU A 137 1.60 9.61 -10.23
N PRO A 138 2.59 10.39 -9.73
CA PRO A 138 3.73 9.96 -8.91
C PRO A 138 3.49 9.94 -7.39
N CYS A 139 2.34 10.43 -6.92
CA CYS A 139 2.09 10.70 -5.50
C CYS A 139 1.86 9.45 -4.62
N ARG A 140 1.70 8.27 -5.22
CA ARG A 140 1.48 6.96 -4.58
C ARG A 140 0.25 6.86 -3.69
N HIS A 141 -0.68 7.79 -3.79
CA HIS A 141 -1.93 7.70 -3.04
C HIS A 141 -2.86 6.65 -3.65
N THR A 142 -3.31 5.73 -2.82
CA THR A 142 -4.39 4.80 -3.11
C THR A 142 -5.62 5.31 -2.37
N CYS A 143 -6.50 5.98 -3.10
CA CYS A 143 -7.66 6.68 -2.52
C CYS A 143 -8.93 6.55 -3.36
N VAL A 144 -8.85 5.90 -4.53
CA VAL A 144 -9.98 5.82 -5.47
C VAL A 144 -10.22 4.41 -5.99
N CYS A 145 -11.49 4.13 -6.31
CA CYS A 145 -11.90 2.94 -7.05
C CYS A 145 -11.76 3.16 -8.57
N ALA A 146 -11.98 2.09 -9.35
CA ALA A 146 -11.88 2.12 -10.80
C ALA A 146 -12.94 3.02 -11.46
N SER A 147 -14.18 3.05 -10.95
CA SER A 147 -15.26 3.89 -11.50
C SER A 147 -15.01 5.39 -11.29
N CYS A 148 -14.51 5.79 -10.12
CA CYS A 148 -14.21 7.20 -9.85
C CYS A 148 -12.95 7.69 -10.58
N PHE A 149 -11.98 6.80 -10.81
CA PHE A 149 -10.72 7.15 -11.45
C PHE A 149 -10.90 7.84 -12.82
N GLY A 150 -11.82 7.35 -13.66
CA GLY A 150 -12.07 7.92 -14.99
C GLY A 150 -12.58 9.36 -15.00
N LYS A 151 -12.93 9.92 -13.83
CA LYS A 151 -13.47 11.27 -13.66
C LYS A 151 -12.46 12.26 -13.04
N LEU A 152 -11.21 11.84 -12.86
CA LEU A 152 -10.21 12.59 -12.09
C LEU A 152 -8.91 12.78 -12.89
N ASP A 153 -8.35 13.99 -12.82
CA ASP A 153 -7.02 14.34 -13.36
C ASP A 153 -5.97 14.58 -12.25
N ARG A 154 -6.43 14.73 -11.00
CA ARG A 154 -5.63 15.02 -9.82
C ARG A 154 -5.99 14.09 -8.66
N CYS A 155 -5.00 13.79 -7.82
CA CYS A 155 -5.20 12.99 -6.62
C CYS A 155 -6.10 13.73 -5.60
N PRO A 156 -7.20 13.13 -5.11
CA PRO A 156 -8.04 13.73 -4.07
C PRO A 156 -7.32 14.05 -2.76
N MET A 157 -6.28 13.28 -2.41
CA MET A 157 -5.55 13.45 -1.15
C MET A 157 -4.55 14.60 -1.18
N CYS A 158 -3.77 14.72 -2.26
CA CYS A 158 -2.62 15.64 -2.30
C CYS A 158 -2.65 16.63 -3.48
N ARG A 159 -3.69 16.59 -4.32
CA ARG A 159 -3.90 17.46 -5.49
C ARG A 159 -2.82 17.38 -6.58
N SER A 160 -1.88 16.44 -6.45
CA SER A 160 -0.85 16.13 -7.45
C SER A 160 -1.48 15.61 -8.75
N PRO A 161 -1.01 16.04 -9.94
CA PRO A 161 -1.53 15.55 -11.21
C PRO A 161 -1.28 14.05 -11.38
N ILE A 162 -2.31 13.32 -11.82
CA ILE A 162 -2.26 11.89 -12.09
C ILE A 162 -1.60 11.70 -13.46
N ARG A 163 -0.40 11.15 -13.49
CA ARG A 163 0.33 10.87 -14.75
C ARG A 163 0.16 9.44 -15.24
N SER A 164 0.02 8.51 -14.30
CA SER A 164 -0.23 7.09 -14.56
C SER A 164 -0.79 6.45 -13.29
N PHE A 165 -1.22 5.20 -13.40
CA PHE A 165 -1.73 4.43 -12.27
C PHE A 165 -1.39 2.95 -12.46
N PHE A 166 -1.50 2.19 -11.39
CA PHE A 166 -1.57 0.73 -11.47
C PHE A 166 -2.70 0.20 -10.58
N CYS A 167 -3.16 -1.00 -10.91
CA CYS A 167 -4.22 -1.67 -10.17
C CYS A 167 -3.63 -2.39 -8.96
N ILE A 168 -4.18 -2.13 -7.78
CA ILE A 168 -3.83 -2.86 -6.54
C ILE A 168 -4.81 -4.00 -6.23
N ARG A 169 -5.93 -4.06 -6.95
CA ARG A 169 -6.99 -5.05 -6.80
C ARG A 169 -7.67 -5.28 -8.16
N LYS A 170 -8.22 -6.48 -8.35
CA LYS A 170 -9.07 -6.83 -9.50
C LYS A 170 -10.43 -6.12 -9.42
N GLU A 171 -11.03 -5.83 -10.57
CA GLU A 171 -12.28 -5.05 -10.69
C GLU A 171 -13.53 -5.95 -10.71
N ASP A 172 -13.54 -6.98 -9.88
CA ASP A 172 -14.64 -7.96 -9.80
C ASP A 172 -15.82 -7.45 -8.96
N TYR A 173 -15.62 -6.37 -8.21
CA TYR A 173 -16.63 -5.69 -7.39
C TYR A 173 -17.52 -4.72 -8.19
N LEU A 174 -17.15 -4.43 -9.45
CA LEU A 174 -17.93 -3.52 -10.29
C LEU A 174 -19.09 -4.27 -10.96
N PRO A 175 -20.30 -3.68 -11.00
CA PRO A 175 -21.40 -4.19 -11.82
C PRO A 175 -20.97 -4.30 -13.28
N VAL A 176 -21.51 -5.28 -14.01
CA VAL A 176 -21.16 -5.55 -15.42
C VAL A 176 -21.31 -4.30 -16.30
N GLU A 177 -22.29 -3.45 -16.00
CA GLU A 177 -22.57 -2.20 -16.72
C GLU A 177 -21.52 -1.10 -16.47
N ALA A 178 -20.77 -1.17 -15.37
CA ALA A 178 -19.71 -0.21 -15.05
C ALA A 178 -18.35 -0.58 -15.67
N ARG A 179 -18.22 -1.80 -16.24
CA ARG A 179 -17.01 -2.27 -16.92
C ARG A 179 -16.85 -1.70 -18.34
N SER A 180 -17.89 -1.05 -18.89
CA SER A 180 -18.04 -0.76 -20.32
C SER A 180 -18.12 0.73 -20.66
N SER A 181 -17.24 1.58 -20.09
CA SER A 181 -17.02 2.95 -20.59
C SER A 181 -15.61 3.19 -21.17
N SER A 182 -14.90 2.11 -21.51
CA SER A 182 -13.67 2.16 -22.30
C SER A 182 -13.58 0.95 -23.24
N ASP A 183 -14.59 0.76 -24.09
CA ASP A 183 -14.57 -0.35 -25.03
C ASP A 183 -13.74 -0.04 -26.28
N ALA A 184 -12.98 -1.04 -26.73
CA ALA A 184 -12.38 -1.21 -28.04
C ALA A 184 -11.43 -0.14 -28.61
N LYS A 185 -10.15 -0.19 -28.21
CA LYS A 185 -9.07 -0.43 -29.18
C LYS A 185 -8.12 -1.45 -28.56
N SER A 186 -8.09 -2.66 -29.10
CA SER A 186 -7.00 -3.61 -28.87
C SER A 186 -5.70 -2.94 -29.31
N VAL A 187 -4.99 -2.32 -28.38
CA VAL A 187 -3.66 -1.77 -28.65
C VAL A 187 -2.70 -2.95 -28.57
N PRO A 188 -1.94 -3.27 -29.64
CA PRO A 188 -1.03 -4.40 -29.62
C PRO A 188 -0.06 -4.27 -28.45
N LEU A 189 0.22 -5.39 -27.76
CA LEU A 189 1.20 -5.52 -26.66
C LEU A 189 2.53 -4.81 -26.94
N HIS A 190 2.86 -4.65 -28.23
CA HIS A 190 4.02 -3.92 -28.74
C HIS A 190 4.07 -2.43 -28.31
N ARG A 191 2.95 -1.70 -28.20
CA ARG A 191 2.98 -0.27 -27.83
C ARG A 191 3.13 -0.03 -26.33
N TRP A 192 2.59 -0.93 -25.49
CA TRP A 192 2.81 -0.90 -24.04
C TRP A 192 4.28 -1.19 -23.72
N LEU A 193 4.88 -2.19 -24.39
CA LEU A 193 6.31 -2.49 -24.28
C LEU A 193 7.18 -1.31 -24.75
N LEU A 194 6.86 -0.68 -25.89
CA LEU A 194 7.60 0.50 -26.37
C LEU A 194 7.50 1.70 -25.41
N GLN A 195 6.33 1.96 -24.84
CA GLN A 195 6.11 3.09 -23.93
C GLN A 195 6.67 2.86 -22.52
N TRP A 196 6.88 1.60 -22.13
CA TRP A 196 7.68 1.21 -20.96
C TRP A 196 9.18 1.30 -21.25
N ASN A 197 9.61 0.90 -22.44
CA ASN A 197 11.00 0.95 -22.86
C ASN A 197 11.50 2.40 -22.91
N ASP A 198 10.75 3.32 -23.53
CA ASP A 198 11.11 4.74 -23.61
C ASP A 198 11.20 5.39 -22.22
N ARG A 199 10.32 5.00 -21.30
CA ARG A 199 10.32 5.52 -19.92
C ARG A 199 11.40 4.93 -19.02
N LEU A 200 11.84 3.70 -19.28
CA LEU A 200 12.97 3.09 -18.60
C LEU A 200 14.29 3.66 -19.12
N THR A 201 14.41 3.91 -20.43
CA THR A 201 15.57 4.55 -21.05
C THR A 201 15.76 5.99 -20.53
N ASP A 202 14.68 6.77 -20.44
CA ASP A 202 14.70 8.13 -19.86
C ASP A 202 15.01 8.13 -18.36
N PHE A 203 14.57 7.10 -17.62
CA PHE A 203 14.78 7.00 -16.17
C PHE A 203 16.18 6.48 -15.80
N LEU A 204 16.84 5.73 -16.69
CA LEU A 204 18.18 5.16 -16.49
C LEU A 204 19.30 5.96 -17.18
N GLY A 205 18.96 6.96 -18.01
CA GLY A 205 19.92 7.92 -18.56
C GLY A 205 20.84 7.37 -19.65
N PHE A 206 20.44 6.30 -20.34
CA PHE A 206 21.14 5.85 -21.56
C PHE A 206 20.67 6.71 -22.73
N HIS A 207 21.57 7.53 -23.27
CA HIS A 207 21.33 8.38 -24.43
C HIS A 207 22.09 7.87 -25.65
#